data_AF-A0A3B8MUV9-F1
#
_entry.id   AF-A0A3B8MUV9-F1
#
_cell.length_a   1.000
_cell.length_b   1.000
_cell.length_c   1.000
_cell.angle_alpha   90.00
_cell.angle_beta   90.00
_cell.angle_gamma   90.00
#
_symmetry.space_group_name_H-M   'P 1'
#
loop_
_entity.id
_entity.type
_entity.pdbx_description
1 polymer ?
#
loop_
_entity_poly.entity_id
_entity_poly.type
_entity_poly.pdbx_seq_one_letter_code
_entity_poly.pdbx_strand_id
1 'polypeptide(L)' 'MQIVYESNASKYKEAKVIALGNFDGVHIGHQELIKQAIALSKENNLASAVFTFKQ' A
#
# COMPACT_ATOMS: atom_id res chain seq x y z
N MET A 1 -9.08 -4.10 -5.89
CA MET A 1 -8.61 -3.33 -4.72
C MET A 1 -9.48 -3.70 -3.53
N GLN A 2 -8.88 -3.99 -2.38
CA GLN A 2 -9.59 -4.31 -1.14
C GLN A 2 -9.15 -3.33 -0.06
N ILE A 3 -10.08 -2.86 0.78
CA ILE A 3 -9.78 -2.05 1.96
C ILE A 3 -9.72 -2.99 3.17
N VAL A 4 -8.64 -2.89 3.93
CA VAL A 4 -8.42 -3.66 5.16
C VAL A 4 -8.31 -2.70 6.32
N TYR A 5 -9.22 -2.83 7.29
CA TYR A 5 -9.11 -2.15 8.57
C TYR A 5 -8.24 -2.96 9.53
N GLU A 6 -7.63 -2.31 10.51
CA GLU A 6 -6.76 -2.93 11.51
C GLU A 6 -7.42 -4.13 12.20
N SER A 7 -8.73 -4.04 12.50
CA SER A 7 -9.53 -5.13 13.08
C SER A 7 -9.52 -6.44 12.26
N ASN A 8 -9.18 -6.37 10.97
CA ASN A 8 -9.08 -7.52 10.07
C ASN A 8 -7.67 -7.72 9.49
N ALA A 9 -6.67 -6.91 9.88
CA ALA A 9 -5.32 -6.98 9.34
C ALA A 9 -4.65 -8.34 9.60
N SER A 10 -4.99 -8.99 10.72
CA SER A 10 -4.47 -10.32 11.08
C SER A 10 -4.83 -11.44 10.09
N LYS A 11 -5.84 -11.23 9.22
CA LYS A 11 -6.19 -12.16 8.14
C LYS A 11 -5.27 -12.03 6.91
N TYR A 12 -4.47 -10.96 6.84
CA TYR A 12 -3.66 -10.58 5.69
C TYR A 12 -2.17 -10.61 6.04
N LYS A 13 -1.65 -11.79 6.38
CA LYS A 13 -0.27 -11.97 6.86
C LYS A 13 0.75 -12.22 5.76
N GLU A 14 0.32 -12.25 4.50
CA GLU A 14 1.22 -12.49 3.38
C GLU A 14 2.23 -11.35 3.25
N ALA A 15 3.43 -11.67 2.76
CA ALA A 15 4.42 -10.65 2.44
C ALA A 15 3.92 -9.71 1.34
N LYS A 16 4.12 -8.40 1.53
CA LYS A 16 3.61 -7.34 0.65
C LYS A 16 4.62 -6.21 0.54
N VAL A 17 4.60 -5.53 -0.60
CA VAL A 17 5.25 -4.22 -0.73
C VAL A 17 4.23 -3.15 -0.36
N ILE A 18 4.58 -2.29 0.60
CA ILE A 18 3.65 -1.31 1.16
C ILE A 18 4.15 0.11 0.89
N ALA A 19 3.33 0.92 0.23
CA ALA A 19 3.49 2.37 0.22
C ALA A 19 2.85 2.95 1.48
N LEU A 20 3.65 3.55 2.35
CA LEU A 20 3.21 4.10 3.64
C LEU A 20 3.15 5.63 3.58
N GLY A 21 2.05 6.24 4.04
CA GLY A 21 1.89 7.69 4.04
C GLY A 21 0.47 8.13 4.43
N ASN A 22 0.24 9.44 4.60
CA ASN A 22 -1.09 9.99 4.89
C ASN A 22 -1.98 10.09 3.64
N PHE A 23 -1.37 10.13 2.45
CA PHE A 23 -2.03 10.15 1.14
C PHE A 23 -3.14 11.20 0.95
N ASP A 24 -3.11 12.29 1.71
CA ASP A 24 -4.06 13.41 1.56
C ASP A 24 -3.86 14.10 0.20
N GLY A 25 -4.90 14.13 -0.63
CA GLY A 25 -4.89 14.72 -1.96
C GLY A 25 -4.11 14.00 -3.07
N VAL A 26 -3.46 12.85 -2.79
CA VAL A 26 -2.77 11.96 -3.78
C VAL A 26 -2.05 12.72 -4.94
N HIS A 27 -1.26 13.72 -4.60
CA HIS A 27 -0.48 14.51 -5.56
C HIS A 27 0.65 13.70 -6.21
N ILE A 28 1.43 14.32 -7.12
CA ILE A 28 2.46 13.65 -7.93
C ILE A 28 3.45 12.85 -7.06
N GLY A 29 3.93 13.40 -5.95
CA GLY A 29 4.81 12.65 -5.03
C GLY A 29 4.21 11.34 -4.49
N HIS A 30 2.93 11.35 -4.11
CA HIS A 30 2.22 10.13 -3.69
C HIS A 30 2.06 9.15 -4.85
N GLN A 31 1.76 9.65 -6.05
CA GLN A 31 1.62 8.80 -7.24
C GLN A 31 2.92 8.09 -7.58
N GLU A 32 4.06 8.78 -7.51
CA GLU A 32 5.37 8.17 -7.75
C GLU A 32 5.71 7.11 -6.70
N LEU A 33 5.43 7.38 -5.41
CA LEU A 33 5.61 6.39 -4.34
C LEU A 33 4.76 5.12 -4.56
N ILE A 34 3.49 5.30 -4.94
CA ILE A 34 2.58 4.17 -5.23
C ILE A 34 3.07 3.38 -6.45
N LYS A 35 3.52 4.05 -7.52
CA LYS A 35 4.08 3.40 -8.71
C LYS A 35 5.31 2.56 -8.37
N GLN A 36 6.22 3.07 -7.54
CA GLN A 36 7.41 2.33 -7.09
C GLN A 36 7.02 1.08 -6.29
N ALA A 37 6.06 1.19 -5.36
CA ALA A 37 5.57 0.03 -4.62
C ALA A 37 4.95 -1.03 -5.54
N ILE A 38 4.21 -0.63 -6.57
CA ILE A 38 3.66 -1.54 -7.57
C ILE A 38 4.78 -2.21 -8.38
N ALA A 39 5.77 -1.45 -8.86
CA ALA A 39 6.89 -1.99 -9.63
C ALA A 39 7.66 -3.03 -8.81
N LEU A 40 8.06 -2.68 -7.58
CA LEU A 40 8.77 -3.58 -6.69
C LEU A 40 7.94 -4.83 -6.33
N SER A 41 6.62 -4.69 -6.18
CA SER A 41 5.74 -5.85 -5.91
C SER A 41 5.75 -6.86 -7.07
N LYS A 42 5.77 -6.37 -8.32
CA LYS A 42 5.84 -7.23 -9.51
C LYS A 42 7.19 -7.93 -9.62
N GLU A 43 8.28 -7.20 -9.38
CA GLU A 43 9.64 -7.76 -9.39
C GLU A 43 9.81 -8.89 -8.35
N ASN A 44 9.15 -8.76 -7.20
CA ASN A 44 9.26 -9.71 -6.10
C ASN A 44 8.13 -10.76 -6.07
N ASN A 45 7.21 -10.77 -7.03
CA ASN A 45 6.00 -11.62 -7.02
C ASN A 45 5.19 -11.51 -5.71
N LEU A 46 5.09 -10.29 -5.16
CA LEU A 46 4.32 -9.98 -3.97
C LEU A 46 3.10 -9.11 -4.32
N ALA A 47 2.13 -9.03 -3.42
CA ALA A 47 1.06 -8.05 -3.56
C ALA A 47 1.53 -6.65 -3.13
N SER A 48 1.07 -5.61 -3.83
CA SER A 48 1.23 -4.22 -3.41
C SER A 48 0.07 -3.78 -2.52
N ALA A 49 0.34 -2.95 -1.51
CA ALA A 49 -0.68 -2.30 -0.69
C ALA A 49 -0.32 -0.84 -0.40
N VAL A 50 -1.32 -0.06 -0.02
CA VAL A 50 -1.16 1.28 0.56
C VAL A 50 -1.56 1.21 2.02
N PHE A 51 -0.70 1.68 2.91
CA PHE A 51 -1.02 1.87 4.31
C PHE A 51 -1.20 3.36 4.57
N THR A 52 -2.41 3.74 4.97
CA THR A 52 -2.77 5.12 5.26
C THR A 52 -3.43 5.25 6.62
N PHE A 53 -3.39 6.46 7.17
CA PHE A 53 -3.99 6.79 8.45
C PHE A 53 -5.38 7.41 8.23
N LYS A 54 -6.29 7.14 9.15
CA LYS A 54 -7.57 7.85 9.22
C LYS A 54 -7.36 9.01 10.19
N GLN A 55 -7.49 10.25 9.71
CA GLN A 55 -7.59 11.43 10.57
C GLN A 55 -8.98 11.51 11.21
#